data_AF-A0A8J3JE95-F1
#
_entry.id   AF-A0A8J3JE95-F1
#
_cell.length_a   1.000
_cell.length_b   1.000
_cell.length_c   1.000
_cell.angle_alpha   90.00
_cell.angle_beta   90.00
_cell.angle_gamma   90.00
#
_symmetry.space_group_name_H-M   'P 1'
#
loop_
_entity.id
_entity.type
_entity.pdbx_description
1 polymer ?
#
loop_
_entity_poly.entity_id
_entity_poly.type
_entity_poly.pdbx_seq_one_letter_code
_entity_poly.pdbx_strand_id
1 'polypeptide(L)'
;MSGQGKAPTLDTLRVVTRLETIDWDGDYTRSGSRIQLMQEYLRRAALWAQALDCPNRWPFFDIAAYVDPSAHVDEGYFSQLRSRLGGAGAIHPTLNLIRYMLNFTVLEFRPPGLPDPFEPLLRVLERGGNVNRTHGIELGLVAMHPRWETYAGRAEPFRIDEPHLDMLDADWEARRAEDARWVAESRAMRTEDDAR
;
A
#
# COMPACT_ATOMS: atom_id res chain seq x y z
N MET A 1 17.07 -8.58 26.39
CA MET A 1 15.88 -9.29 26.90
C MET A 1 14.80 -9.10 25.86
N SER A 2 14.51 -10.12 25.05
CA SER A 2 13.45 -10.04 24.05
C SER A 2 12.11 -9.99 24.79
N GLY A 3 11.46 -8.82 24.80
CA GLY A 3 10.10 -8.72 25.31
C GLY A 3 9.20 -9.64 24.49
N GLN A 4 8.47 -10.54 25.16
CA GLN A 4 7.41 -11.30 24.49
C GLN A 4 6.42 -10.27 23.91
N GLY A 5 6.16 -10.34 22.61
CA GLY A 5 5.25 -9.41 21.95
C GLY A 5 3.82 -9.59 22.44
N LYS A 6 2.96 -8.63 22.09
CA LYS A 6 1.55 -8.64 22.47
C LYS A 6 0.81 -9.75 21.70
N ALA A 7 -0.11 -10.41 22.38
CA ALA A 7 -1.02 -11.35 21.74
C ALA A 7 -1.89 -10.64 20.67
N PRO A 8 -2.33 -11.34 19.62
CA PRO A 8 -3.22 -10.77 18.61
C PRO A 8 -4.52 -10.22 19.23
N THR A 9 -4.90 -9.01 18.84
CA THR A 9 -6.19 -8.41 19.19
C THR A 9 -7.27 -8.81 18.18
N LEU A 10 -8.53 -8.45 18.45
CA LEU A 10 -9.60 -8.62 17.47
C LEU A 10 -9.33 -7.85 16.16
N ASP A 11 -8.69 -6.68 16.24
CA ASP A 11 -8.26 -5.93 15.04
C ASP A 11 -7.16 -6.67 14.29
N THR A 12 -6.18 -7.24 15.01
CA THR A 12 -5.15 -8.09 14.41
C THR A 12 -5.79 -9.22 13.61
N LEU A 13 -6.75 -9.93 14.21
CA LEU A 13 -7.42 -11.06 13.56
C LEU A 13 -8.24 -10.62 12.33
N ARG A 14 -8.94 -9.48 12.40
CA ARG A 14 -9.66 -8.91 11.24
C ARG A 14 -8.73 -8.62 10.07
N VAL A 15 -7.58 -7.99 10.33
CA VAL A 15 -6.58 -7.70 9.30
C VAL A 15 -6.02 -9.00 8.72
N VAL A 16 -5.70 -9.97 9.56
CA VAL A 16 -5.17 -11.27 9.11
C VAL A 16 -6.17 -12.03 8.23
N THR A 17 -7.45 -12.06 8.59
CA THR A 17 -8.48 -12.68 7.75
C THR A 17 -8.54 -12.04 6.37
N ARG A 18 -8.42 -10.71 6.27
CA ARG A 18 -8.36 -10.01 4.98
C ARG A 18 -7.11 -10.40 4.18
N LEU A 19 -5.94 -10.36 4.81
CA LEU A 19 -4.66 -10.73 4.18
C LEU A 19 -4.63 -12.16 3.63
N GLU A 20 -5.30 -13.11 4.29
CA GLU A 20 -5.37 -14.51 3.86
C GLU A 20 -6.22 -14.72 2.61
N THR A 21 -7.07 -13.75 2.23
CA THR A 21 -7.89 -13.82 1.02
C THR A 21 -7.24 -13.18 -0.21
N ILE A 22 -6.06 -12.59 -0.05
CA ILE A 22 -5.39 -11.84 -1.10
C ILE A 22 -4.80 -12.78 -2.14
N ASP A 23 -5.07 -12.48 -3.40
CA ASP A 23 -4.34 -13.02 -4.54
C ASP A 23 -3.04 -12.23 -4.77
N TRP A 24 -1.90 -12.90 -4.58
CA TRP A 24 -0.58 -12.30 -4.65
C TRP A 24 0.03 -12.28 -6.05
N ASP A 25 -0.54 -13.02 -7.01
CA ASP A 25 -0.09 -13.02 -8.42
C ASP A 25 -0.36 -11.67 -9.09
N GLY A 26 -1.30 -10.90 -8.50
CA GLY A 26 -1.58 -9.51 -8.84
C GLY A 26 -2.62 -9.35 -9.94
N ASP A 27 -3.33 -8.22 -9.89
CA ASP A 27 -4.31 -7.82 -10.88
C ASP A 27 -3.94 -6.44 -11.45
N TYR A 28 -3.48 -6.43 -12.71
CA TYR A 28 -3.06 -5.19 -13.37
C TYR A 28 -4.25 -4.33 -13.82
N THR A 29 -5.46 -4.91 -13.94
CA THR A 29 -6.69 -4.16 -14.27
C THR A 29 -7.03 -3.16 -13.17
N ARG A 30 -6.63 -3.47 -11.93
CA ARG A 30 -6.89 -2.66 -10.74
C ARG A 30 -5.82 -1.60 -10.43
N SER A 31 -4.99 -1.25 -11.42
CA SER A 31 -3.87 -0.33 -11.20
C SER A 31 -4.33 1.09 -10.82
N GLY A 32 -5.47 1.55 -11.37
CA GLY A 32 -5.98 2.91 -11.14
C GLY A 32 -6.29 3.17 -9.66
N SER A 33 -7.09 2.29 -9.07
CA SER A 33 -7.42 2.33 -7.65
C SER A 33 -6.21 2.08 -6.76
N ARG A 34 -5.33 1.13 -7.10
CA ARG A 34 -4.10 0.85 -6.33
C ARG A 34 -3.20 2.08 -6.21
N ILE A 35 -3.06 2.86 -7.28
CA ILE A 35 -2.30 4.12 -7.25
C ILE A 35 -2.95 5.11 -6.28
N GLN A 36 -4.25 5.37 -6.40
CA GLN A 36 -4.93 6.34 -5.53
C GLN A 36 -4.92 5.91 -4.06
N LEU A 37 -5.09 4.62 -3.78
CA LEU A 37 -4.99 4.05 -2.44
C LEU A 37 -3.58 4.19 -1.86
N MET A 38 -2.53 3.94 -2.66
CA MET A 38 -1.15 4.18 -2.23
C MET A 38 -0.89 5.67 -1.97
N GLN A 39 -1.44 6.58 -2.80
CA GLN A 39 -1.35 8.01 -2.53
C GLN A 39 -2.04 8.40 -1.22
N GLU A 40 -3.18 7.79 -0.90
CA GLU A 40 -3.86 8.02 0.37
C GLU A 40 -3.07 7.44 1.56
N TYR A 41 -2.47 6.26 1.42
CA TYR A 41 -1.52 5.73 2.41
C TYR A 41 -0.39 6.72 2.66
N LEU A 42 0.25 7.20 1.59
CA LEU A 42 1.37 8.15 1.67
C LEU A 42 0.97 9.46 2.36
N ARG A 43 -0.24 9.96 2.09
CA ARG A 43 -0.79 11.15 2.76
C ARG A 43 -0.99 10.90 4.25
N ARG A 44 -1.65 9.80 4.63
CA ARG A 44 -1.90 9.48 6.05
C ARG A 44 -0.61 9.20 6.79
N ALA A 45 0.32 8.46 6.21
CA ALA A 45 1.65 8.24 6.76
C ALA A 45 2.41 9.56 6.94
N ALA A 46 2.19 10.55 6.07
CA ALA A 46 2.79 11.88 6.24
C ALA A 46 2.25 12.60 7.48
N LEU A 47 0.94 12.58 7.71
CA LEU A 47 0.35 13.14 8.92
C LEU A 47 0.92 12.48 10.19
N TRP A 48 1.11 11.17 10.17
CA TRP A 48 1.71 10.44 11.29
C TRP A 48 3.17 10.82 11.53
N ALA A 49 4.00 10.84 10.49
CA ALA A 49 5.40 11.23 10.63
C ALA A 49 5.56 12.69 11.07
N GLN A 50 4.62 13.58 10.71
CA GLN A 50 4.62 14.96 11.18
C GLN A 50 4.25 15.03 12.66
N ALA A 51 3.19 14.32 13.07
CA ALA A 51 2.76 14.29 14.46
C ALA A 51 3.78 13.65 15.41
N LEU A 52 4.60 12.74 14.90
CA LEU A 52 5.67 12.04 15.63
C LEU A 52 7.05 12.70 15.46
N ASP A 53 7.14 13.86 14.81
CA ASP A 53 8.39 14.59 14.52
C ASP A 53 9.48 13.72 13.86
N CYS A 54 9.08 12.87 12.90
CA CYS A 54 9.95 11.94 12.20
C CYS A 54 9.78 11.91 10.66
N PRO A 55 9.77 13.07 9.97
CA PRO A 55 9.54 13.15 8.52
C PRO A 55 10.55 12.33 7.69
N ASN A 56 11.76 12.12 8.20
CA ASN A 56 12.81 11.32 7.54
C ASN A 56 12.54 9.79 7.56
N ARG A 57 11.50 9.32 8.24
CA ARG A 57 11.09 7.92 8.29
C ARG A 57 9.99 7.58 7.29
N TRP A 58 9.34 8.59 6.75
CA TRP A 58 8.36 8.44 5.70
C TRP A 58 9.00 7.88 4.41
N PRO A 59 8.31 7.07 3.59
CA PRO A 59 6.89 6.72 3.68
C PRO A 59 6.58 5.46 4.48
N PHE A 60 7.55 4.58 4.69
CA PHE A 60 7.32 3.27 5.29
C PHE A 60 8.09 3.15 6.60
N PHE A 61 7.37 3.23 7.71
CA PHE A 61 7.92 3.04 9.04
C PHE A 61 6.91 2.41 9.98
N ASP A 62 7.41 1.81 11.06
CA ASP A 62 6.61 1.20 12.10
C ASP A 62 6.02 2.27 13.02
N ILE A 63 4.86 2.81 12.66
CA ILE A 63 4.18 3.86 13.44
C ILE A 63 3.97 3.42 14.89
N ALA A 64 3.60 2.16 15.12
CA ALA A 64 3.35 1.64 16.46
C ALA A 64 4.61 1.71 17.32
N ALA A 65 5.77 1.31 16.78
CA ALA A 65 7.04 1.37 17.50
C ALA A 65 7.49 2.80 17.87
N TYR A 66 7.04 3.82 17.14
CA TYR A 66 7.28 5.23 17.48
C TYR A 66 6.34 5.77 18.55
N VAL A 67 5.10 5.25 18.61
CA VAL A 67 4.13 5.65 19.65
C VAL A 67 4.42 4.91 20.96
N ASP A 68 4.62 3.60 20.88
CA ASP A 68 4.91 2.70 22.00
C ASP A 68 5.82 1.56 21.49
N PRO A 69 7.12 1.55 21.85
CA PRO A 69 8.06 0.51 21.44
C PRO A 69 7.67 -0.91 21.87
N SER A 70 6.75 -1.06 22.84
CA SER A 70 6.20 -2.36 23.26
C SER A 70 4.98 -2.81 22.44
N ALA A 71 4.41 -1.93 21.59
CA ALA A 71 3.28 -2.22 20.73
C ALA A 71 3.72 -2.98 19.48
N HIS A 72 4.18 -4.21 19.68
CA HIS A 72 4.47 -5.15 18.61
C HIS A 72 3.75 -6.47 18.83
N VAL A 73 3.26 -7.07 17.76
CA VAL A 73 2.63 -8.39 17.82
C VAL A 73 3.69 -9.45 18.17
N ASP A 74 3.26 -10.53 18.84
CA ASP A 74 4.10 -11.68 19.15
C ASP A 74 4.90 -12.18 17.91
N GLU A 75 6.17 -12.48 18.13
CA GLU A 75 7.10 -12.86 17.07
C GLU A 75 6.79 -14.27 16.54
N GLY A 76 6.40 -15.19 17.42
CA GLY A 76 5.99 -16.54 17.03
C GLY A 76 4.74 -16.51 16.15
N TYR A 77 3.76 -15.67 16.50
CA TYR A 77 2.56 -15.44 15.71
C TYR A 77 2.89 -14.85 14.34
N PHE A 78 3.67 -13.78 14.28
CA PHE A 78 4.02 -13.15 13.01
C PHE A 78 4.89 -14.03 12.13
N SER A 79 5.82 -14.81 12.70
CA SER A 79 6.64 -15.76 11.94
C SER A 79 5.79 -16.81 11.23
N GLN A 80 4.77 -17.35 11.90
CA GLN A 80 3.82 -18.29 11.31
C GLN A 80 3.00 -17.64 10.19
N LEU A 81 2.48 -16.43 10.41
CA LEU A 81 1.75 -15.69 9.38
C LEU A 81 2.64 -15.38 8.17
N ARG A 82 3.86 -14.89 8.42
CA ARG A 82 4.86 -14.58 7.39
C ARG A 82 5.15 -15.79 6.51
N SER A 83 5.30 -16.97 7.12
CA SER A 83 5.52 -18.22 6.39
C SER A 83 4.34 -18.54 5.47
N ARG A 84 3.11 -18.45 5.99
CA ARG A 84 1.88 -18.73 5.19
C ARG A 84 1.70 -17.74 4.03
N LEU A 85 1.81 -16.44 4.30
CA LEU A 85 1.66 -15.42 3.27
C LEU A 85 2.81 -15.47 2.25
N GLY A 86 4.04 -15.74 2.69
CA GLY A 86 5.18 -15.93 1.81
C GLY A 86 5.02 -17.14 0.89
N GLY A 87 4.51 -18.26 1.42
CA GLY A 87 4.14 -19.43 0.63
C GLY A 87 3.01 -19.18 -0.38
N ALA A 88 2.16 -18.18 -0.12
CA ALA A 88 1.10 -17.75 -1.02
C ALA A 88 1.55 -16.70 -2.06
N GLY A 89 2.78 -16.18 -1.98
CA GLY A 89 3.33 -15.22 -2.96
C GLY A 89 3.61 -13.81 -2.43
N ALA A 90 3.39 -13.54 -1.14
CA ALA A 90 3.77 -12.24 -0.55
C ALA A 90 5.30 -12.09 -0.46
N ILE A 91 5.85 -10.99 -1.00
CA ILE A 91 7.30 -10.73 -0.99
C ILE A 91 7.77 -10.02 0.28
N HIS A 92 9.08 -10.06 0.54
CA HIS A 92 9.68 -9.49 1.75
C HIS A 92 9.33 -8.00 2.02
N PRO A 93 9.42 -7.07 1.04
CA PRO A 93 8.94 -5.70 1.23
C PRO A 93 7.48 -5.61 1.72
N THR A 94 6.57 -6.36 1.10
CA THR A 94 5.16 -6.43 1.50
C THR A 94 4.99 -6.98 2.91
N LEU A 95 5.71 -8.07 3.25
CA LEU A 95 5.65 -8.68 4.58
C LEU A 95 6.10 -7.73 5.69
N ASN A 96 7.07 -6.84 5.43
CA ASN A 96 7.47 -5.81 6.38
C ASN A 96 6.37 -4.76 6.60
N LEU A 97 5.64 -4.38 5.54
CA LEU A 97 4.50 -3.47 5.68
C LEU A 97 3.35 -4.11 6.47
N ILE A 98 3.10 -5.40 6.23
CA ILE A 98 2.14 -6.18 7.01
C ILE A 98 2.54 -6.19 8.48
N ARG A 99 3.83 -6.36 8.82
CA ARG A 99 4.30 -6.27 10.21
C ARG A 99 3.93 -4.93 10.84
N TYR A 100 4.18 -3.81 10.16
CA TYR A 100 3.85 -2.48 10.68
C TYR A 100 2.34 -2.31 10.89
N MET A 101 1.53 -2.80 9.96
CA MET A 101 0.07 -2.81 10.09
C MET A 101 -0.39 -3.61 11.31
N LEU A 102 0.16 -4.81 11.53
CA LEU A 102 -0.21 -5.64 12.69
C LEU A 102 0.25 -5.04 14.01
N ASN A 103 1.45 -4.47 14.07
CA ASN A 103 1.93 -3.74 15.25
C ASN A 103 0.98 -2.57 15.59
N PHE A 104 0.47 -1.87 14.59
CA PHE A 104 -0.51 -0.81 14.79
C PHE A 104 -1.86 -1.31 15.34
N THR A 105 -2.26 -2.54 15.05
CA THR A 105 -3.49 -3.13 15.62
C THR A 105 -3.39 -3.48 17.12
N VAL A 106 -2.18 -3.58 17.67
CA VAL A 106 -1.96 -3.87 19.10
C VAL A 106 -1.62 -2.62 19.93
N LEU A 107 -1.68 -1.45 19.29
CA LEU A 107 -1.44 -0.16 19.93
C LEU A 107 -2.67 0.25 20.77
N GLU A 108 -2.49 0.36 22.09
CA GLU A 108 -3.57 0.65 23.04
C GLU A 108 -4.01 2.11 23.02
N PHE A 109 -3.07 3.02 22.76
CA PHE A 109 -3.33 4.46 22.68
C PHE A 109 -2.95 5.00 21.31
N ARG A 110 -3.91 5.65 20.65
CA ARG A 110 -3.68 6.37 19.39
C ARG A 110 -3.88 7.85 19.65
N PRO A 111 -2.91 8.72 19.27
CA PRO A 111 -3.12 10.16 19.33
C PRO A 111 -4.43 10.56 18.63
N PRO A 112 -5.30 11.35 19.28
CA PRO A 112 -6.58 11.72 18.70
C PRO A 112 -6.38 12.59 17.45
N GLY A 113 -7.31 12.51 16.50
CA GLY A 113 -7.31 13.35 15.30
C GLY A 113 -6.43 12.85 14.16
N LEU A 114 -5.66 11.76 14.34
CA LEU A 114 -4.93 11.12 13.24
C LEU A 114 -5.75 9.99 12.61
N PRO A 115 -5.78 9.90 11.26
CA PRO A 115 -6.51 8.84 10.57
C PRO A 115 -5.77 7.50 10.68
N ASP A 116 -6.50 6.39 10.49
CA ASP A 116 -5.86 5.07 10.31
C ASP A 116 -4.95 5.12 9.07
N PRO A 117 -3.62 4.95 9.22
CA PRO A 117 -2.71 5.06 8.11
C PRO A 117 -2.72 3.83 7.21
N PHE A 118 -3.08 2.65 7.72
CA PHE A 118 -2.88 1.37 7.06
C PHE A 118 -4.12 0.85 6.32
N GLU A 119 -5.33 1.36 6.59
CA GLU A 119 -6.52 0.96 5.82
C GLU A 119 -6.33 1.14 4.30
N PRO A 120 -5.85 2.28 3.77
CA PRO A 120 -5.61 2.40 2.33
C PRO A 120 -4.57 1.41 1.81
N LEU A 121 -3.53 1.11 2.61
CA LEU A 121 -2.50 0.14 2.23
C LEU A 121 -3.04 -1.28 2.19
N LEU A 122 -3.89 -1.67 3.13
CA LEU A 122 -4.57 -2.96 3.10
C LEU A 122 -5.43 -3.10 1.84
N ARG A 123 -6.15 -2.04 1.48
CA ARG A 123 -6.90 -1.99 0.21
C ARG A 123 -6.00 -2.09 -1.03
N VAL A 124 -4.79 -1.51 -1.02
CA VAL A 124 -3.81 -1.70 -2.12
C VAL A 124 -3.50 -3.18 -2.31
N LEU A 125 -3.30 -3.93 -1.21
CA LEU A 125 -2.99 -5.35 -1.25
C LEU A 125 -4.21 -6.18 -1.66
N GLU A 126 -5.41 -5.84 -1.15
CA GLU A 126 -6.67 -6.52 -1.53
C GLU A 126 -7.04 -6.35 -3.01
N ARG A 127 -6.61 -5.26 -3.63
CA ARG A 127 -6.75 -5.06 -5.08
C ARG A 127 -5.65 -5.76 -5.90
N GLY A 128 -4.91 -6.65 -5.25
CA GLY A 128 -4.05 -7.63 -5.87
C GLY A 128 -2.57 -7.23 -5.81
N GLY A 129 -1.74 -8.21 -5.50
CA GLY A 129 -0.30 -8.14 -5.74
C GLY A 129 0.51 -7.38 -4.67
N ASN A 130 1.80 -7.39 -4.92
CA ASN A 130 2.81 -6.92 -3.97
C ASN A 130 3.09 -5.42 -4.09
N VAL A 131 3.70 -4.86 -3.04
CA VAL A 131 4.33 -3.54 -3.06
C VAL A 131 5.84 -3.75 -3.06
N ASN A 132 6.50 -3.42 -4.16
CA ASN A 132 7.97 -3.50 -4.25
C ASN A 132 8.61 -2.12 -4.10
N ARG A 133 9.92 -2.11 -3.83
CA ARG A 133 10.69 -0.92 -3.46
C ARG A 133 12.01 -0.77 -4.23
N THR A 134 12.22 -1.54 -5.29
CA THR A 134 13.52 -1.59 -6.00
C THR A 134 13.82 -0.28 -6.73
N HIS A 135 12.86 0.30 -7.46
CA HIS A 135 13.04 1.54 -8.22
C HIS A 135 12.05 2.63 -7.80
N GLY A 136 11.79 2.78 -6.50
CA GLY A 136 10.69 3.60 -5.98
C GLY A 136 9.57 2.71 -5.46
N ILE A 137 8.36 3.23 -5.30
CA ILE A 137 7.21 2.43 -4.86
C ILE A 137 6.57 1.80 -6.08
N GLU A 138 6.70 0.48 -6.21
CA GLU A 138 6.23 -0.27 -7.37
C GLU A 138 4.93 -1.01 -7.04
N LEU A 139 3.92 -0.80 -7.88
CA LEU A 139 2.60 -1.42 -7.84
C LEU A 139 2.36 -2.13 -9.19
N GLY A 140 2.96 -3.32 -9.34
CA GLY A 140 2.97 -4.02 -10.63
C GLY A 140 3.78 -3.26 -11.68
N LEU A 141 3.12 -2.76 -12.73
CA LEU A 141 3.78 -2.06 -13.85
C LEU A 141 3.97 -0.55 -13.62
N VAL A 142 3.58 -0.03 -12.46
CA VAL A 142 3.64 1.40 -12.14
C VAL A 142 4.65 1.64 -11.03
N ALA A 143 5.54 2.60 -11.22
CA ALA A 143 6.48 3.08 -10.21
C ALA A 143 6.13 4.51 -9.77
N MET A 144 6.21 4.78 -8.47
CA MET A 144 5.95 6.08 -7.87
C MET A 144 7.19 6.58 -7.12
N HIS A 145 7.51 7.86 -7.26
CA HIS A 145 8.60 8.55 -6.56
C HIS A 145 8.05 9.71 -5.73
N PRO A 146 7.36 9.40 -4.62
CA PRO A 146 6.62 10.42 -3.91
C PRO A 146 7.59 11.31 -3.09
N ARG A 147 7.25 12.59 -2.95
CA ARG A 147 7.99 13.55 -2.14
C ARG A 147 7.15 13.94 -0.93
N TRP A 148 7.76 13.89 0.24
CA TRP A 148 7.11 14.18 1.52
C TRP A 148 6.28 15.47 1.47
N GLU A 149 6.86 16.55 0.96
CA GLU A 149 6.29 17.90 0.94
C GLU A 149 4.97 17.95 0.18
N THR A 150 4.83 17.12 -0.86
CA THR A 150 3.59 17.00 -1.64
C THR A 150 2.46 16.33 -0.85
N TYR A 151 2.79 15.40 0.05
CA TYR A 151 1.80 14.61 0.79
C TYR A 151 1.44 15.20 2.14
N ALA A 152 2.40 15.82 2.84
CA ALA A 152 2.15 16.48 4.12
C ALA A 152 1.13 17.63 4.01
N GLY A 153 1.11 18.33 2.86
CA GLY A 153 0.18 19.45 2.60
C GLY A 153 -1.14 19.06 1.92
N ARG A 154 -1.39 17.78 1.62
CA ARG A 154 -2.57 17.37 0.84
C ARG A 154 -3.82 17.34 1.73
N ALA A 155 -4.77 18.23 1.44
CA ALA A 155 -5.91 18.51 2.32
C ALA A 155 -7.05 17.47 2.23
N GLU A 156 -7.35 16.94 1.04
CA GLU A 156 -8.57 16.14 0.87
C GLU A 156 -8.36 14.65 1.18
N PRO A 157 -9.14 14.07 2.10
CA PRO A 157 -9.19 12.63 2.31
C PRO A 157 -9.73 11.93 1.06
N PHE A 158 -9.06 10.85 0.66
CA PHE A 158 -9.53 9.99 -0.41
C PHE A 158 -10.67 9.07 0.08
N ARG A 159 -11.71 8.93 -0.75
CA ARG A 159 -12.88 8.08 -0.48
C ARG A 159 -12.53 6.61 -0.79
N ILE A 160 -12.74 5.72 0.18
CA ILE A 160 -12.39 4.29 0.09
C ILE A 160 -13.66 3.45 0.16
N ASP A 161 -14.36 3.30 -0.96
CA ASP A 161 -15.50 2.39 -1.12
C ASP A 161 -15.48 1.73 -2.48
N GLU A 162 -16.02 0.51 -2.57
CA GLU A 162 -15.91 -0.35 -3.75
C GLU A 162 -16.35 0.34 -5.06
N PRO A 163 -17.53 1.01 -5.13
CA PRO A 163 -17.96 1.67 -6.36
C PRO A 163 -16.98 2.73 -6.86
N HIS A 164 -16.34 3.47 -5.96
CA HIS A 164 -15.37 4.49 -6.34
C HIS A 164 -14.06 3.86 -6.83
N LEU A 165 -13.61 2.78 -6.19
CA LEU A 165 -12.41 2.06 -6.61
C LEU A 165 -12.60 1.40 -7.98
N ASP A 166 -13.76 0.78 -8.22
CA ASP A 166 -14.09 0.17 -9.51
C ASP A 166 -14.16 1.22 -10.64
N MET A 167 -14.70 2.41 -10.35
CA MET A 167 -14.70 3.53 -11.30
C MET A 167 -13.27 3.95 -11.67
N LEU A 168 -12.35 4.04 -10.70
CA LEU A 168 -10.95 4.40 -10.97
C LEU A 168 -10.22 3.36 -11.82
N ASP A 169 -10.57 2.09 -11.65
CA ASP A 169 -10.02 1.00 -12.44
C ASP A 169 -10.54 1.06 -13.88
N ALA A 170 -11.85 1.27 -14.08
CA ALA A 170 -12.43 1.46 -15.40
C ALA A 170 -11.82 2.68 -16.13
N ASP A 171 -11.65 3.81 -15.45
CA ASP A 171 -11.03 5.03 -16.00
C ASP A 171 -9.55 4.80 -16.36
N TRP A 172 -8.86 3.95 -15.60
CA TRP A 172 -7.48 3.57 -15.89
C TRP A 172 -7.37 2.71 -17.15
N GLU A 173 -8.23 1.69 -17.26
CA GLU A 173 -8.27 0.83 -18.44
C GLU A 173 -8.64 1.60 -19.71
N ALA A 174 -9.62 2.50 -19.63
CA ALA A 174 -10.05 3.34 -20.74
C ALA A 174 -8.88 4.19 -21.29
N ARG A 175 -8.14 4.85 -20.39
CA ARG A 175 -6.96 5.65 -20.78
C ARG A 175 -5.86 4.80 -21.40
N ARG A 176 -5.58 3.63 -20.82
CA ARG A 176 -4.60 2.70 -21.41
C ARG A 176 -4.99 2.21 -22.81
N ALA A 177 -6.29 1.97 -23.03
CA ALA A 177 -6.79 1.57 -24.33
C ALA A 177 -6.66 2.70 -25.37
N GLU A 178 -6.88 3.95 -24.97
CA GLU A 178 -6.69 5.13 -25.81
C GLU A 178 -5.20 5.32 -26.16
N ASP A 179 -4.31 5.29 -25.16
CA ASP A 179 -2.86 5.41 -25.36
C ASP A 179 -2.33 4.33 -26.33
N ALA A 180 -2.81 3.08 -26.17
CA ALA A 180 -2.42 1.98 -27.04
C ALA A 180 -2.84 2.19 -28.50
N ARG A 181 -4.03 2.77 -28.74
CA ARG A 181 -4.49 3.13 -30.09
C ARG A 181 -3.60 4.21 -30.70
N TRP A 182 -3.34 5.28 -29.94
CA TRP A 182 -2.49 6.37 -30.41
C TRP A 182 -1.07 5.91 -30.77
N VAL A 183 -0.48 5.02 -29.97
CA VAL A 183 0.84 4.43 -30.27
C VAL A 183 0.80 3.57 -31.53
N ALA A 184 -0.24 2.77 -31.72
CA ALA A 184 -0.39 1.92 -32.91
C ALA A 184 -0.52 2.77 -34.18
N GLU A 185 -1.36 3.81 -34.16
CA GLU A 185 -1.55 4.76 -35.27
C GLU A 185 -0.25 5.50 -35.59
N SER A 186 0.42 6.03 -34.56
CA SER A 186 1.70 6.73 -34.71
C SER A 186 2.84 5.83 -35.23
N ARG A 187 2.75 4.51 -35.02
CA ARG A 187 3.70 3.54 -35.57
C ARG A 187 3.40 3.24 -37.03
N ALA A 188 2.13 3.09 -37.39
CA ALA A 188 1.69 2.85 -38.77
C ALA A 188 2.08 4.01 -39.70
N MET A 189 1.86 5.26 -39.27
CA MET A 189 2.23 6.44 -40.05
C MET A 189 3.74 6.53 -40.32
N ARG A 190 4.58 6.23 -39.32
CA ARG A 190 6.05 6.23 -39.51
C ARG A 190 6.53 5.16 -40.47
N THR A 191 5.92 3.97 -40.45
CA THR A 191 6.25 2.90 -41.40
C THR A 191 5.82 3.21 -42.84
N GLU A 192 4.79 4.05 -43.04
CA GLU A 192 4.37 4.50 -44.37
C GLU A 192 5.28 5.61 -44.94
N ASP A 193 5.81 6.49 -44.09
CA ASP A 193 6.78 7.51 -44.47
C ASP A 193 8.17 6.90 -44.79
N ASP A 194 8.62 5.88 -44.05
CA ASP A 194 9.88 5.17 -44.32
C ASP A 194 9.84 4.30 -45.60
N ALA A 195 8.65 4.06 -46.15
CA ALA A 195 8.43 3.24 -47.35
C ALA A 195 8.32 4.07 -48.66
N ARG A 196 8.43 5.40 -48.57
CA ARG A 196 8.38 6.34 -49.71
C ARG A 196 9.76 6.90 -50.05
#